data_AF-A0A4S8M092-F1
#
_entry.id   AF-A0A4S8M092-F1
#
_cell.length_a   1.000
_cell.length_b   1.000
_cell.length_c   1.000
_cell.angle_alpha   90.00
_cell.angle_beta   90.00
_cell.angle_gamma   90.00
#
_symmetry.space_group_name_H-M   'P 1'
#
loop_
_entity.id
_entity.type
_entity.pdbx_description
1 polymer ?
#
loop_
_entity_poly.entity_id
_entity_poly.type
_entity_poly.pdbx_seq_one_letter_code
_entity_poly.pdbx_strand_id
1 'polypeptide(L)'
;MNANHPVARPKRHYTAGEQRIFINRLARTVLLQAFGANEFQDIHLQPPLSPDRSRLYQQDRRKHGPDVNDACLDTSGNTAHQIRDLPWNQSLIVKLAKKAREEVSLSEDPPRFGLEGDVIDWEALFSERIYRIATQVIDSRDTELLQASAYECKKKSSKRRKALQQICTTMIAICRDKNDMDGLLFWQEVLQCTDTLTIHGMSEEEDGNESGEPVKVVLDPPFRHADFRPLFRFVDDLPQIERKVFNNTGRKCTRRIEGGASTTGRTPIQNLPRAYYCPEYLEDARLGWVPEVSVAEGELVIPK
;
A
#
# COMPACT_ATOMS: atom_id res chain seq x y z
N MET A 1 -29.30 45.05 -16.36
CA MET A 1 -28.17 44.20 -15.91
C MET A 1 -28.58 43.60 -14.57
N ASN A 2 -29.04 42.34 -14.55
CA ASN A 2 -29.45 41.67 -13.31
C ASN A 2 -28.21 41.14 -12.59
N ALA A 3 -27.84 41.78 -11.49
CA ALA A 3 -26.84 41.27 -10.57
C ALA A 3 -27.41 40.00 -9.90
N ASN A 4 -26.96 38.83 -10.33
CA ASN A 4 -27.19 37.57 -9.63
C ASN A 4 -26.43 37.64 -8.29
N HIS A 5 -27.13 38.04 -7.23
CA HIS A 5 -26.61 37.88 -5.88
C HIS A 5 -26.50 36.37 -5.58
N PRO A 6 -25.32 35.88 -5.15
CA PRO A 6 -25.14 34.49 -4.77
C PRO A 6 -26.04 34.20 -3.56
N VAL A 7 -27.04 33.34 -3.76
CA VAL A 7 -27.89 32.83 -2.69
C VAL A 7 -26.99 32.05 -1.73
N ALA A 8 -26.89 32.51 -0.49
CA ALA A 8 -26.12 31.83 0.55
C ALA A 8 -26.65 30.39 0.70
N ARG A 9 -25.79 29.40 0.46
CA ARG A 9 -26.15 27.99 0.66
C ARG A 9 -26.44 27.76 2.14
N PRO A 10 -27.52 27.03 2.48
CA PRO A 10 -27.81 26.71 3.88
C PRO A 10 -26.63 25.97 4.49
N LYS A 11 -26.18 26.41 5.68
CA LYS A 11 -25.09 25.77 6.42
C LYS A 11 -25.52 24.35 6.78
N ARG A 12 -24.79 23.34 6.29
CA ARG A 12 -25.06 21.94 6.62
C ARG A 12 -24.72 21.72 8.10
N HIS A 13 -25.65 21.11 8.83
CA HIS A 13 -25.38 20.64 10.20
C HIS A 13 -24.82 19.22 10.13
N TYR A 14 -23.69 19.00 10.82
CA TYR A 14 -23.06 17.69 10.95
C TYR A 14 -23.40 17.10 12.32
N THR A 15 -23.68 15.81 12.34
CA THR A 15 -23.80 15.06 13.60
C THR A 15 -22.43 14.85 14.24
N ALA A 16 -22.38 14.62 15.55
CA ALA A 16 -21.14 14.30 16.25
C ALA A 16 -20.43 13.05 15.67
N GLY A 17 -21.20 12.08 15.18
CA GLY A 17 -20.68 10.88 14.49
C GLY A 17 -19.98 11.23 13.18
N GLU A 18 -20.58 12.06 12.34
CA GLU A 18 -19.97 12.54 11.09
C GLU A 18 -18.70 13.36 11.36
N GLN A 19 -18.74 14.28 12.33
CA GLN A 19 -17.57 15.07 12.73
C GLN A 19 -16.42 14.17 13.17
N ARG A 20 -16.70 13.14 13.99
CA ARG A 20 -15.70 12.15 14.41
C ARG A 20 -15.09 11.40 13.22
N ILE A 21 -15.87 11.07 12.19
CA ILE A 21 -15.36 10.44 10.96
C ILE A 21 -14.40 11.39 10.24
N PHE A 22 -14.75 12.66 10.12
CA PHE A 22 -13.91 13.66 9.45
C PHE A 22 -12.62 13.97 10.19
N ILE A 23 -12.68 14.12 11.53
CA ILE A 23 -11.50 14.26 12.39
C ILE A 23 -10.56 13.07 12.21
N ASN A 24 -11.10 11.85 12.27
CA ASN A 24 -10.28 10.64 12.12
C ASN A 24 -9.67 10.50 10.72
N ARG A 25 -10.42 10.90 9.68
CA ARG A 25 -9.92 10.92 8.31
C ARG A 25 -8.78 11.93 8.17
N LEU A 26 -8.97 13.15 8.67
CA LEU A 26 -7.95 14.20 8.63
C LEU A 26 -6.66 13.76 9.34
N ALA A 27 -6.77 13.28 10.58
CA ALA A 27 -5.61 12.78 11.30
C ALA A 27 -4.92 11.62 10.59
N ARG A 28 -5.66 10.76 9.88
CA ARG A 28 -5.07 9.68 9.09
C ARG A 28 -4.29 10.26 7.90
N THR A 29 -4.87 11.21 7.19
CA THR A 29 -4.22 11.90 6.06
C THR A 29 -2.93 12.58 6.50
N VAL A 30 -2.97 13.36 7.58
CA VAL A 30 -1.80 14.06 8.15
C VAL A 30 -0.68 13.07 8.49
N LEU A 31 -1.02 11.95 9.15
CA LEU A 31 -0.05 10.90 9.50
C LEU A 31 0.56 10.24 8.25
N LEU A 32 -0.27 9.84 7.29
CA LEU A 32 0.19 9.19 6.06
C LEU A 32 1.11 10.10 5.25
N GLN A 33 0.73 11.36 5.08
CA GLN A 33 1.58 12.36 4.42
C GLN A 33 2.89 12.55 5.17
N ALA A 34 2.85 12.60 6.51
CA ALA A 34 4.05 12.85 7.29
C ALA A 34 5.10 11.75 7.20
N PHE A 35 4.65 10.50 7.16
CA PHE A 35 5.52 9.33 7.03
C PHE A 35 5.77 8.90 5.58
N GLY A 36 5.26 9.64 4.59
CA GLY A 36 5.33 9.23 3.18
C GLY A 36 4.71 7.84 2.92
N ALA A 37 3.72 7.46 3.71
CA ALA A 37 3.09 6.14 3.68
C ALA A 37 1.76 6.18 2.93
N ASN A 38 1.42 5.09 2.24
CA ASN A 38 0.13 4.97 1.55
C ASN A 38 -0.94 4.42 2.50
N GLU A 39 -0.55 3.51 3.39
CA GLU A 39 -1.45 2.84 4.33
C GLU A 39 -0.93 2.97 5.75
N PHE A 40 -1.85 3.03 6.72
CA PHE A 40 -1.49 3.26 8.12
C PHE A 40 -0.65 2.10 8.68
N GLN A 41 -0.90 0.89 8.17
CA GLN A 41 -0.19 -0.31 8.54
C GLN A 41 1.27 -0.30 8.05
N ASP A 42 1.62 0.52 7.05
CA ASP A 42 2.98 0.56 6.51
C ASP A 42 3.92 1.46 7.34
N ILE A 43 3.38 2.20 8.32
CA ILE A 43 4.16 3.22 9.04
C ILE A 43 5.19 2.60 9.98
N HIS A 44 4.87 1.48 10.64
CA HIS A 44 5.81 0.80 11.54
C HIS A 44 7.04 0.23 10.81
N LEU A 45 6.99 0.21 9.48
CA LEU A 45 8.01 -0.39 8.61
C LEU A 45 8.93 0.67 8.00
N GLN A 46 8.71 1.94 8.36
CA GLN A 46 9.61 3.02 7.99
C GLN A 46 10.93 2.91 8.76
N PRO A 47 12.05 3.36 8.17
CA PRO A 47 13.32 3.39 8.88
C PRO A 47 13.20 4.14 10.22
N PRO A 48 13.80 3.61 11.30
CA PRO A 48 13.79 4.30 12.59
C PRO A 48 14.64 5.58 12.53
N LEU A 49 14.46 6.45 13.53
CA LEU A 49 15.30 7.62 13.74
C LEU A 49 16.78 7.23 13.75
N SER A 50 17.59 7.83 12.88
CA SER A 50 19.02 7.53 12.83
C SER A 50 19.73 7.98 14.11
N PRO A 51 20.79 7.27 14.55
CA PRO A 51 21.57 7.67 15.72
C PRO A 51 22.13 9.10 15.62
N ASP A 52 22.53 9.53 14.43
CA ASP A 52 23.05 10.88 14.21
C ASP A 52 21.97 11.95 14.36
N ARG A 53 20.75 11.70 13.84
CA ARG A 53 19.61 12.63 14.00
C ARG A 53 19.18 12.69 15.48
N SER A 54 19.22 11.56 16.19
CA SER A 54 18.99 11.52 17.64
C SER A 54 20.03 12.33 18.42
N ARG A 55 21.33 12.21 18.10
CA ARG A 55 22.41 13.01 18.72
C ARG A 55 22.24 14.50 18.45
N LEU A 56 21.96 14.90 17.21
CA LEU A 56 21.71 16.30 16.85
C LEU A 56 20.49 16.87 17.58
N TYR A 57 19.43 16.08 17.72
CA TYR A 57 18.25 16.46 18.48
C TYR A 57 18.55 16.67 19.98
N GLN A 58 19.40 15.85 20.57
CA GLN A 58 19.84 16.01 21.96
C GLN A 58 20.66 17.30 22.17
N GLN A 59 21.44 17.72 21.16
CA GLN A 59 22.21 18.97 21.20
C GLN A 59 21.31 20.22 21.12
N ASP A 60 20.38 20.26 20.17
CA ASP A 60 19.42 21.35 20.03
C ASP A 60 18.07 20.84 19.51
N ARG A 61 17.13 20.65 20.44
CA ARG A 61 15.78 20.14 20.15
C ARG A 61 14.97 21.06 19.25
N ARG A 62 15.21 22.38 19.30
CA ARG A 62 14.45 23.36 18.52
C ARG A 62 14.90 23.32 17.07
N LYS A 63 16.21 23.27 16.85
CA LYS A 63 16.81 23.26 15.51
C LYS A 63 16.70 21.90 14.83
N HIS A 64 16.89 20.81 15.57
CA HIS A 64 17.00 19.46 15.01
C HIS A 64 15.79 18.56 15.33
N GLY A 65 14.64 19.16 15.66
CA GLY A 65 13.41 18.41 15.91
C GLY A 65 12.81 17.72 14.68
N PRO A 66 11.77 16.88 14.87
CA PRO A 66 11.12 16.14 13.79
C PRO A 66 10.54 17.06 12.72
N ASP A 67 10.65 16.67 11.45
CA ASP A 67 9.95 17.34 10.35
C ASP A 67 8.65 16.59 10.08
N VAL A 68 7.53 17.30 9.91
CA VAL A 68 6.24 16.69 9.60
C VAL A 68 6.16 16.26 8.14
N ASN A 69 7.06 16.68 7.26
CA ASN A 69 7.08 16.22 5.86
C ASN A 69 8.12 15.09 5.62
N ASP A 70 8.90 14.76 6.65
CA ASP A 70 9.90 13.69 6.66
C ASP A 70 9.94 13.09 8.07
N ALA A 71 8.79 12.56 8.51
CA ALA A 71 8.64 12.03 9.85
C ALA A 71 9.24 10.63 9.95
N CYS A 72 9.95 10.38 11.05
CA CYS A 72 10.40 9.06 11.47
C CYS A 72 10.10 8.88 12.96
N LEU A 73 9.96 7.62 13.40
CA LEU A 73 9.81 7.30 14.81
C LEU A 73 11.15 6.96 15.43
N ASP A 74 11.39 7.46 16.64
CA ASP A 74 12.41 6.90 17.51
C ASP A 74 11.86 5.60 18.08
N THR A 75 12.42 4.46 17.70
CA THR A 75 11.93 3.16 18.15
C THR A 75 12.77 2.60 19.30
N SER A 76 13.73 3.34 19.86
CA SER A 76 14.69 2.82 20.86
C SER A 76 14.08 2.29 22.17
N GLY A 77 12.79 2.50 22.42
CA GLY A 77 12.07 1.94 23.58
C GLY A 77 11.77 0.45 23.44
N ASN A 78 11.66 -0.25 24.57
CA ASN A 78 11.37 -1.69 24.63
C ASN A 78 9.86 -2.01 24.72
N THR A 79 9.03 -1.00 24.96
CA THR A 79 7.56 -1.15 24.98
C THR A 79 6.91 -0.05 24.14
N ALA A 80 5.68 -0.28 23.70
CA ALA A 80 4.92 0.71 22.94
C ALA A 80 4.77 2.04 23.71
N HIS A 81 4.59 1.98 25.03
CA HIS A 81 4.57 3.16 25.90
C HIS A 81 5.91 3.89 25.90
N GLN A 82 7.01 3.17 26.10
CA GLN A 82 8.35 3.78 26.07
C GLN A 82 8.62 4.44 24.73
N ILE A 83 8.36 3.76 23.61
CA ILE A 83 8.50 4.33 22.27
C ILE A 83 7.69 5.62 22.15
N ARG A 84 6.39 5.59 22.43
CA ARG A 84 5.51 6.77 22.35
C ARG A 84 6.04 7.93 23.19
N ASP A 85 6.54 7.65 24.39
CA ASP A 85 6.95 8.65 25.39
C ASP A 85 8.38 9.18 25.16
N LEU A 86 9.09 8.69 24.14
CA LEU A 86 10.41 9.22 23.78
C LEU A 86 10.33 10.72 23.39
N PRO A 87 11.31 11.55 23.80
CA PRO A 87 11.28 12.99 23.54
C PRO A 87 11.15 13.39 22.08
N TRP A 88 11.67 12.57 21.16
CA TRP A 88 11.51 12.78 19.72
C TRP A 88 10.05 12.58 19.29
N ASN A 89 9.44 11.45 19.70
CA ASN A 89 8.08 11.09 19.34
C ASN A 89 7.04 12.04 19.95
N GLN A 90 7.27 12.52 21.18
CA GLN A 90 6.46 13.57 21.80
C GLN A 90 6.50 14.88 21.00
N SER A 91 7.68 15.32 20.57
CA SER A 91 7.80 16.49 19.69
C SER A 91 7.10 16.28 18.35
N LEU A 92 7.16 15.06 17.79
CA LEU A 92 6.46 14.73 16.55
C LEU A 92 4.93 14.80 16.74
N ILE A 93 4.39 14.26 17.82
CA ILE A 93 2.95 14.33 18.17
C ILE A 93 2.47 15.78 18.21
N VAL A 94 3.21 16.67 18.89
CA VAL A 94 2.87 18.10 18.98
C VAL A 94 2.88 18.76 17.60
N LYS A 95 3.87 18.44 16.75
CA LYS A 95 3.94 19.01 15.39
C LYS A 95 2.84 18.47 14.47
N LEU A 96 2.48 17.19 14.57
CA LEU A 96 1.35 16.59 13.85
C LEU A 96 0.02 17.24 14.27
N ALA A 97 -0.17 17.42 15.57
CA ALA A 97 -1.34 18.12 16.12
C ALA A 97 -1.43 19.55 15.61
N LYS A 98 -0.30 20.28 15.58
CA LYS A 98 -0.23 21.63 15.02
C LYS A 98 -0.64 21.64 13.53
N LYS A 99 -0.10 20.73 12.72
CA LYS A 99 -0.46 20.62 11.29
C LYS A 99 -1.96 20.35 11.09
N ALA A 100 -2.55 19.46 11.89
CA ALA A 100 -3.99 19.19 11.82
C ALA A 100 -4.84 20.42 12.20
N ARG A 101 -4.42 21.19 13.23
CA ARG A 101 -5.07 22.47 13.58
C ARG A 101 -4.98 23.48 12.44
N GLU A 102 -3.81 23.59 11.80
CA GLU A 102 -3.59 24.45 10.63
C GLU A 102 -4.53 24.05 9.47
N GLU A 103 -4.63 22.76 9.13
CA GLU A 103 -5.53 22.27 8.08
C GLU A 103 -7.01 22.53 8.37
N VAL A 104 -7.46 22.40 9.63
CA VAL A 104 -8.82 22.77 10.02
C VAL A 104 -9.05 24.29 9.90
N SER A 105 -8.07 25.10 10.33
CA SER A 105 -8.19 26.57 10.26
C SER A 105 -8.28 27.12 8.83
N LEU A 106 -7.74 26.38 7.87
CA LEU A 106 -7.77 26.70 6.44
C LEU A 106 -8.98 26.08 5.73
N SER A 107 -9.82 25.32 6.42
CA SER A 107 -10.96 24.64 5.79
C SER A 107 -12.08 25.62 5.45
N GLU A 108 -12.66 25.48 4.25
CA GLU A 108 -13.85 26.23 3.83
C GLU A 108 -15.13 25.79 4.57
N ASP A 109 -15.10 24.64 5.26
CA ASP A 109 -16.22 24.09 6.02
C ASP A 109 -15.82 23.71 7.46
N PRO A 110 -15.50 24.70 8.32
CA PRO A 110 -15.11 24.45 9.72
C PRO A 110 -16.12 23.62 10.55
N PRO A 111 -17.46 23.79 10.40
CA PRO A 111 -18.46 23.01 11.14
C PRO A 111 -18.33 21.48 11.00
N ARG A 112 -17.63 21.03 9.94
CA ARG A 112 -17.32 19.62 9.68
C ARG A 112 -16.44 18.99 10.76
N PHE A 113 -15.67 19.78 11.51
CA PHE A 113 -14.75 19.30 12.54
C PHE A 113 -15.21 19.59 13.97
N GLY A 114 -16.38 20.21 14.15
CA GLY A 114 -16.89 20.61 15.46
C GLY A 114 -17.65 21.93 15.36
N LEU A 115 -18.37 22.32 16.41
CA LEU A 115 -18.95 23.65 16.54
C LEU A 115 -17.88 24.68 16.90
N GLU A 116 -18.19 25.96 16.69
CA GLU A 116 -17.31 27.05 17.11
C GLU A 116 -17.14 27.01 18.64
N GLY A 117 -15.90 26.76 19.09
CA GLY A 117 -15.55 26.57 20.50
C GLY A 117 -15.28 25.11 20.91
N ASP A 118 -15.62 24.12 20.06
CA ASP A 118 -15.25 22.73 20.34
C ASP A 118 -13.73 22.54 20.20
N VAL A 119 -13.07 22.20 21.29
CA VAL A 119 -11.63 21.95 21.31
C VAL A 119 -11.37 20.49 21.00
N ILE A 120 -10.86 20.21 19.79
CA ILE A 120 -10.38 18.88 19.43
C ILE A 120 -9.00 18.65 20.04
N ASP A 121 -8.89 17.62 20.88
CA ASP A 121 -7.59 17.18 21.42
C ASP A 121 -6.81 16.36 20.38
N TRP A 122 -6.18 17.09 19.46
CA TRP A 122 -5.33 16.50 18.42
C TRP A 122 -4.12 15.78 19.01
N GLU A 123 -3.57 16.25 20.12
CA GLU A 123 -2.38 15.65 20.73
C GLU A 123 -2.71 14.28 21.31
N ALA A 124 -3.82 14.14 22.03
CA ALA A 124 -4.30 12.83 22.48
C ALA A 124 -4.59 11.88 21.32
N LEU A 125 -5.23 12.38 20.25
CA LEU A 125 -5.54 11.58 19.06
C LEU A 125 -4.27 11.06 18.35
N PHE A 126 -3.26 11.91 18.18
CA PHE A 126 -1.99 11.50 17.57
C PHE A 126 -1.17 10.63 18.53
N SER A 127 -1.19 10.90 19.83
CA SER A 127 -0.54 10.07 20.86
C SER A 127 -1.05 8.63 20.84
N GLU A 128 -2.37 8.44 20.78
CA GLU A 128 -3.01 7.13 20.64
C GLU A 128 -2.61 6.42 19.33
N ARG A 129 -2.47 7.16 18.22
CA ARG A 129 -2.06 6.59 16.94
C ARG A 129 -0.59 6.19 16.92
N ILE A 130 0.29 7.01 17.48
CA ILE A 130 1.70 6.68 17.64
C ILE A 130 1.85 5.46 18.55
N TYR A 131 1.06 5.36 19.62
CA TYR A 131 1.02 4.16 20.45
C TYR A 131 0.72 2.89 19.64
N ARG A 132 -0.34 2.91 18.81
CA ARG A 132 -0.70 1.76 17.96
C ARG A 132 0.41 1.37 16.98
N ILE A 133 1.08 2.35 16.37
CA ILE A 133 2.23 2.09 15.50
C ILE A 133 3.38 1.49 16.31
N ALA A 134 3.63 2.00 17.51
CA ALA A 134 4.66 1.48 18.40
C ALA A 134 4.37 0.05 18.85
N THR A 135 3.11 -0.33 19.08
CA THR A 135 2.71 -1.73 19.32
C THR A 135 3.12 -2.61 18.14
N GLN A 136 2.82 -2.18 16.90
CA GLN A 136 3.23 -2.92 15.70
C GLN A 136 4.76 -3.04 15.58
N VAL A 137 5.52 -2.00 15.95
CA VAL A 137 6.98 -2.08 16.01
C VAL A 137 7.45 -3.15 16.99
N ILE A 138 6.89 -3.19 18.21
CA ILE A 138 7.24 -4.20 19.21
C ILE A 138 6.87 -5.60 18.73
N ASP A 139 5.65 -5.80 18.25
CA ASP A 139 5.18 -7.09 17.72
C ASP A 139 6.09 -7.57 16.56
N SER A 140 6.58 -6.64 15.72
CA SER A 140 7.48 -6.96 14.62
C SER A 140 8.88 -7.34 15.09
N ARG A 141 9.39 -6.80 16.21
CA ARG A 141 10.69 -7.17 16.81
C ARG A 141 10.69 -8.57 17.36
N ASP A 142 9.58 -8.95 17.98
CA ASP A 142 9.41 -10.33 18.45
C ASP A 142 9.34 -11.32 17.27
N THR A 143 9.13 -10.82 16.05
CA THR A 143 9.02 -11.61 14.82
C THR A 143 10.13 -11.30 13.76
N GLU A 144 11.16 -10.53 14.13
CA GLU A 144 12.00 -9.74 13.20
C GLU A 144 12.86 -10.57 12.23
N LEU A 145 13.16 -11.83 12.51
CA LEU A 145 13.97 -12.68 11.62
C LEU A 145 13.19 -13.28 10.44
N LEU A 146 11.85 -13.34 10.51
CA LEU A 146 11.02 -13.95 9.47
C LEU A 146 10.12 -12.93 8.75
N GLN A 147 9.75 -11.82 9.40
CA GLN A 147 8.78 -10.86 8.85
C GLN A 147 9.38 -9.72 8.02
N ALA A 148 10.63 -9.30 8.24
CA ALA A 148 11.24 -8.22 7.44
C ALA A 148 11.38 -8.58 5.96
N SER A 149 11.77 -9.83 5.66
CA SER A 149 11.77 -10.40 4.30
C SER A 149 10.34 -10.50 3.74
N ALA A 150 9.40 -11.05 4.52
CA ALA A 150 8.02 -11.20 4.11
C ALA A 150 7.32 -9.86 3.83
N TYR A 151 7.65 -8.80 4.58
CA TYR A 151 7.11 -7.46 4.35
C TYR A 151 7.65 -6.83 3.07
N GLU A 152 8.97 -6.86 2.84
CA GLU A 152 9.53 -6.36 1.58
C GLU A 152 8.96 -7.13 0.38
N CYS A 153 8.75 -8.44 0.51
CA CYS A 153 8.03 -9.24 -0.48
C CYS A 153 6.58 -8.76 -0.70
N LYS A 154 5.80 -8.53 0.38
CA LYS A 154 4.42 -8.01 0.28
C LYS A 154 4.38 -6.62 -0.38
N LYS A 155 5.28 -5.73 -0.01
CA LYS A 155 5.39 -4.37 -0.57
C LYS A 155 5.72 -4.40 -2.06
N LYS A 156 6.69 -5.23 -2.48
CA LYS A 156 7.03 -5.43 -3.89
C LYS A 156 5.86 -6.02 -4.68
N SER A 157 5.22 -7.08 -4.17
CA SER A 157 4.05 -7.69 -4.80
C SER A 157 2.85 -6.74 -4.91
N SER A 158 2.63 -5.89 -3.89
CA SER A 158 1.59 -4.85 -3.91
C SER A 158 1.84 -3.81 -5.00
N LYS A 159 3.08 -3.31 -5.11
CA LYS A 159 3.46 -2.38 -6.19
C LYS A 159 3.25 -2.99 -7.57
N ARG A 160 3.64 -4.25 -7.75
CA ARG A 160 3.45 -4.96 -9.03
C ARG A 160 1.97 -5.10 -9.38
N ARG A 161 1.13 -5.54 -8.44
CA ARG A 161 -0.33 -5.63 -8.66
C ARG A 161 -0.91 -4.28 -9.11
N LYS A 162 -0.57 -3.20 -8.43
CA LYS A 162 -1.04 -1.84 -8.78
C LYS A 162 -0.59 -1.43 -10.19
N ALA A 163 0.64 -1.75 -10.58
CA ALA A 163 1.14 -1.47 -11.93
C ALA A 163 0.32 -2.22 -12.99
N LEU A 164 0.04 -3.51 -12.80
CA LEU A 164 -0.78 -4.31 -13.72
C LEU A 164 -2.22 -3.76 -13.81
N GLN A 165 -2.83 -3.43 -12.68
CA GLN A 165 -4.17 -2.83 -12.65
C GLN A 165 -4.23 -1.51 -13.43
N GLN A 166 -3.19 -0.67 -13.31
CA GLN A 166 -3.09 0.59 -14.04
C GLN A 166 -2.97 0.35 -15.55
N ILE A 167 -2.17 -0.64 -15.97
CA ILE A 167 -2.02 -1.01 -17.38
C ILE A 167 -3.38 -1.49 -17.93
N CYS A 168 -4.04 -2.43 -17.25
CA CYS A 168 -5.34 -2.96 -17.69
C CYS A 168 -6.39 -1.86 -17.78
N THR A 169 -6.49 -0.98 -16.77
CA THR A 169 -7.44 0.14 -16.77
C THR A 169 -7.20 1.09 -17.94
N THR A 170 -5.94 1.38 -18.25
CA THR A 170 -5.56 2.22 -19.39
C THR A 170 -5.97 1.58 -20.72
N MET A 171 -5.72 0.27 -20.86
CA MET A 171 -6.07 -0.46 -22.08
C MET A 171 -7.58 -0.62 -22.26
N ILE A 172 -8.34 -0.84 -21.17
CA ILE A 172 -9.81 -0.81 -21.18
C ILE A 172 -10.32 0.52 -21.74
N ALA A 173 -9.77 1.65 -21.30
CA ALA A 173 -10.16 2.97 -21.80
C ALA A 173 -9.87 3.09 -23.31
N ILE A 174 -8.69 2.66 -23.76
CA ILE A 174 -8.30 2.70 -25.18
C ILE A 174 -9.21 1.82 -26.05
N CYS A 175 -9.50 0.59 -25.61
CA CYS A 175 -10.37 -0.32 -26.35
C CYS A 175 -11.80 0.25 -26.44
N ARG A 176 -12.32 0.89 -25.38
CA ARG A 176 -13.60 1.61 -25.41
C ARG A 176 -13.59 2.75 -26.43
N ASP A 177 -12.57 3.59 -26.41
CA ASP A 177 -12.44 4.72 -27.34
C ASP A 177 -12.36 4.25 -28.81
N LYS A 178 -11.78 3.08 -29.05
CA LYS A 178 -11.66 2.45 -30.37
C LYS A 178 -12.84 1.56 -30.77
N ASN A 179 -13.83 1.36 -29.90
CA ASN A 179 -14.89 0.35 -30.05
C ASN A 179 -14.36 -1.07 -30.31
N ASP A 180 -13.22 -1.41 -29.74
CA ASP A 180 -12.62 -2.75 -29.77
C ASP A 180 -13.19 -3.59 -28.62
N MET A 181 -14.29 -4.30 -28.90
CA MET A 181 -15.02 -5.06 -27.89
C MET A 181 -14.26 -6.30 -27.40
N ASP A 182 -13.50 -6.94 -28.29
CA ASP A 182 -12.72 -8.14 -27.95
C ASP A 182 -11.55 -7.75 -27.03
N GLY A 183 -10.82 -6.67 -27.38
CA GLY A 183 -9.79 -6.12 -26.53
C GLY A 183 -10.34 -5.64 -25.18
N LEU A 184 -11.51 -4.98 -25.19
CA LEU A 184 -12.18 -4.56 -23.97
C LEU A 184 -12.47 -5.74 -23.03
N LEU A 185 -13.05 -6.83 -23.56
CA LEU A 185 -13.35 -8.02 -22.78
C LEU A 185 -12.07 -8.64 -22.21
N PHE A 186 -11.07 -8.85 -23.07
CA PHE A 186 -9.77 -9.37 -22.65
C PHE A 186 -9.17 -8.58 -21.48
N TRP A 187 -9.07 -7.25 -21.60
CA TRP A 187 -8.48 -6.44 -20.53
C TRP A 187 -9.32 -6.38 -19.26
N GLN A 188 -10.64 -6.53 -19.35
CA GLN A 188 -11.52 -6.68 -18.19
C GLN A 188 -11.27 -8.00 -17.46
N GLU A 189 -11.13 -9.10 -18.18
CA GLU A 189 -10.84 -10.42 -17.60
C GLU A 189 -9.45 -10.44 -16.96
N VAL A 190 -8.44 -9.83 -17.59
CA VAL A 190 -7.10 -9.70 -16.99
C VAL A 190 -7.15 -8.88 -15.70
N LEU A 191 -7.89 -7.76 -15.69
CA LEU A 191 -8.09 -6.97 -14.47
C LEU A 191 -8.75 -7.81 -13.37
N GLN A 192 -9.82 -8.55 -13.71
CA GLN A 192 -10.50 -9.45 -12.78
C GLN A 192 -9.57 -10.53 -12.23
N CYS A 193 -8.69 -11.09 -13.06
CA CYS A 193 -7.65 -12.02 -12.62
C CYS A 193 -6.73 -11.39 -11.57
N THR A 194 -6.21 -10.18 -11.82
CA THR A 194 -5.31 -9.48 -10.88
C THR A 194 -5.98 -9.14 -9.55
N ASP A 195 -7.30 -8.89 -9.56
CA ASP A 195 -8.06 -8.63 -8.35
C ASP A 195 -8.31 -9.89 -7.53
N THR A 196 -8.66 -10.96 -8.22
CA THR A 196 -8.95 -12.27 -7.61
C THR A 196 -7.69 -12.91 -7.01
N LEU A 197 -6.53 -12.78 -7.67
CA LEU A 197 -5.26 -13.29 -7.17
C LEU A 197 -4.68 -12.48 -5.99
N THR A 198 -5.21 -11.30 -5.68
CA THR A 198 -4.71 -10.44 -4.59
C THR A 198 -3.19 -10.25 -4.60
N ILE A 199 -2.56 -9.93 -3.47
CA ILE A 199 -1.09 -9.80 -3.35
C ILE A 199 -0.42 -11.18 -3.31
N HIS A 200 -1.09 -12.18 -2.73
CA HIS A 200 -0.51 -13.51 -2.50
C HIS A 200 -0.37 -14.34 -3.78
N GLY A 201 -1.16 -14.04 -4.81
CA GLY A 201 -1.14 -14.70 -6.11
C GLY A 201 -0.25 -13.99 -7.14
N MET A 202 0.42 -12.89 -6.77
CA MET A 202 1.42 -12.23 -7.62
C MET A 202 2.78 -12.91 -7.51
N SER A 203 3.59 -12.94 -8.58
CA SER A 203 4.95 -13.49 -8.48
C SER A 203 5.84 -12.58 -7.63
N GLU A 204 6.83 -13.19 -6.96
CA GLU A 204 7.91 -12.48 -6.27
C GLU A 204 9.01 -12.09 -7.26
N GLU A 205 9.72 -11.01 -6.94
CA GLU A 205 10.89 -10.57 -7.71
C GLU A 205 12.09 -10.45 -6.76
N GLU A 206 13.08 -11.28 -7.00
CA GLU A 206 14.38 -11.22 -6.33
C GLU A 206 15.40 -10.51 -7.22
N ASP A 207 16.34 -9.82 -6.59
CA ASP A 207 17.48 -9.23 -7.28
C ASP A 207 18.51 -10.31 -7.55
N GLY A 208 18.89 -10.50 -8.82
CA GLY A 208 19.88 -11.47 -9.26
C GLY A 208 20.94 -10.86 -10.15
N ASN A 209 21.92 -11.67 -10.53
CA ASN A 209 22.95 -11.31 -11.50
C ASN A 209 23.12 -12.45 -12.50
N GLU A 210 22.95 -12.17 -13.79
CA GLU A 210 23.18 -13.13 -14.86
C GLU A 210 24.20 -12.55 -15.84
N SER A 211 25.33 -13.24 -15.97
CA SER A 211 26.44 -12.83 -16.85
C SER A 211 26.99 -11.43 -16.56
N GLY A 212 26.97 -11.00 -15.30
CA GLY A 212 27.46 -9.70 -14.86
C GLY A 212 26.44 -8.57 -14.97
N GLU A 213 25.24 -8.83 -15.49
CA GLU A 213 24.15 -7.86 -15.56
C GLU A 213 23.14 -8.05 -14.42
N PRO A 214 22.67 -6.96 -13.77
CA PRO A 214 21.60 -7.05 -12.79
C PRO A 214 20.30 -7.49 -13.48
N VAL A 215 19.67 -8.52 -12.92
CA VAL A 215 18.39 -9.08 -13.39
C VAL A 215 17.40 -9.15 -12.25
N LYS A 216 16.11 -9.24 -12.58
CA LYS A 216 15.02 -9.57 -11.65
C LYS A 216 14.61 -11.01 -11.87
N VAL A 217 14.81 -11.87 -10.87
CA VAL A 217 14.39 -13.27 -10.91
C VAL A 217 12.92 -13.33 -10.48
N VAL A 218 12.05 -13.78 -11.37
CA VAL A 218 10.61 -13.87 -11.13
C VAL A 218 10.28 -15.28 -10.62
N LEU A 219 9.71 -15.35 -9.41
CA LEU A 219 9.33 -16.59 -8.73
C LEU A 219 7.81 -16.70 -8.63
N ASP A 220 7.24 -17.74 -9.21
CA ASP A 220 5.79 -17.92 -9.21
C ASP A 220 5.29 -18.67 -7.98
N PRO A 221 4.12 -18.33 -7.42
CA PRO A 221 3.53 -19.11 -6.34
C PRO A 221 3.26 -20.55 -6.82
N PRO A 222 3.62 -21.59 -6.04
CA PRO A 222 3.51 -22.99 -6.47
C PRO A 222 2.07 -23.44 -6.72
N PHE A 223 1.11 -22.79 -6.06
CA PHE A 223 -0.31 -23.08 -6.24
C PHE A 223 -0.92 -22.46 -7.50
N ARG A 224 -0.24 -21.52 -8.17
CA ARG A 224 -0.83 -20.74 -9.26
C ARG A 224 -0.65 -21.45 -10.61
N HIS A 225 -1.68 -21.45 -11.43
CA HIS A 225 -1.65 -22.03 -12.77
C HIS A 225 -0.55 -21.40 -13.65
N ALA A 226 0.13 -22.22 -14.45
CA ALA A 226 1.29 -21.82 -15.26
C ALA A 226 0.96 -20.72 -16.29
N ASP A 227 -0.26 -20.73 -16.84
CA ASP A 227 -0.74 -19.76 -17.84
C ASP A 227 -0.73 -18.29 -17.34
N PHE A 228 -0.74 -18.04 -16.03
CA PHE A 228 -0.59 -16.68 -15.51
C PHE A 228 0.79 -16.08 -15.80
N ARG A 229 1.82 -16.91 -15.98
CA ARG A 229 3.18 -16.43 -16.28
C ARG A 229 3.23 -15.71 -17.64
N PRO A 230 2.90 -16.35 -18.78
CA PRO A 230 2.91 -15.67 -20.07
C PRO A 230 1.92 -14.51 -20.10
N LEU A 231 0.75 -14.64 -19.45
CA LEU A 231 -0.23 -13.56 -19.37
C LEU A 231 0.36 -12.32 -18.69
N PHE A 232 0.87 -12.42 -17.46
CA PHE A 232 1.41 -11.26 -16.76
C PHE A 232 2.70 -10.72 -17.38
N ARG A 233 3.49 -11.57 -18.03
CA ARG A 233 4.64 -11.12 -18.83
C ARG A 233 4.18 -10.25 -20.00
N PHE A 234 3.15 -10.66 -20.72
CA PHE A 234 2.56 -9.86 -21.79
C PHE A 234 2.09 -8.48 -21.29
N VAL A 235 1.39 -8.45 -20.14
CA VAL A 235 0.94 -7.19 -19.54
C VAL A 235 2.12 -6.32 -19.09
N ASP A 236 3.14 -6.90 -18.45
CA ASP A 236 4.34 -6.19 -17.99
C ASP A 236 5.20 -5.63 -19.14
N ASP A 237 5.20 -6.29 -20.30
CA ASP A 237 5.93 -5.86 -21.50
C ASP A 237 5.17 -4.78 -22.30
N LEU A 238 3.87 -4.65 -22.09
CA LEU A 238 3.01 -3.73 -22.85
C LEU A 238 3.47 -2.27 -22.82
N PRO A 239 3.92 -1.68 -21.68
CA PRO A 239 4.48 -0.35 -21.69
C PRO A 239 5.66 -0.16 -22.65
N GLN A 240 6.48 -1.20 -22.86
CA GLN A 240 7.62 -1.14 -23.77
C GLN A 240 7.21 -1.24 -25.24
N ILE A 241 6.14 -1.99 -25.52
CA ILE A 241 5.56 -2.20 -26.85
C ILE A 241 4.77 -0.94 -27.26
N GLU A 242 3.87 -0.48 -26.40
CA GLU A 242 2.93 0.61 -26.65
C GLU A 242 3.46 1.97 -26.13
N ARG A 243 4.66 2.35 -26.58
CA ARG A 243 5.35 3.58 -26.10
C ARG A 243 4.58 4.88 -26.33
N LYS A 244 3.61 4.87 -27.26
CA LYS A 244 2.72 6.01 -27.52
C LYS A 244 1.68 6.20 -26.43
N VAL A 245 1.31 5.12 -25.75
CA VAL A 245 0.34 5.10 -24.66
C VAL A 245 1.06 5.28 -23.33
N PHE A 246 2.16 4.55 -23.13
CA PHE A 246 2.90 4.52 -21.88
C PHE A 246 4.19 5.33 -22.01
N ASN A 247 4.18 6.53 -21.41
CA ASN A 247 5.36 7.39 -21.36
C ASN A 247 6.43 6.77 -20.44
N ASN A 248 7.37 6.03 -21.02
CA ASN A 248 8.50 5.43 -20.30
C ASN A 248 9.66 6.39 -20.08
N THR A 249 9.37 7.67 -19.83
CA THR A 249 10.40 8.66 -19.45
C THR A 249 10.94 8.30 -18.06
N GLY A 250 12.10 7.65 -18.01
CA GLY A 250 12.72 7.23 -16.75
C GLY A 250 13.79 6.16 -16.88
N ARG A 251 14.06 5.48 -15.76
CA ARG A 251 15.08 4.43 -15.61
C ARG A 251 14.77 3.23 -16.52
N LYS A 252 15.79 2.71 -17.22
CA LYS A 252 15.72 1.48 -18.04
C LYS A 252 15.16 0.33 -17.20
N CYS A 253 14.16 -0.39 -17.73
CA CYS A 253 13.62 -1.58 -17.08
C CYS A 253 14.73 -2.63 -16.89
N THR A 254 14.90 -3.12 -15.67
CA THR A 254 15.80 -4.24 -15.39
C THR A 254 15.26 -5.48 -16.09
N ARG A 255 16.14 -6.25 -16.73
CA ARG A 255 15.78 -7.48 -17.42
C ARG A 255 15.24 -8.50 -16.41
N ARG A 256 14.14 -9.17 -16.74
CA ARG A 256 13.54 -10.23 -15.92
C ARG A 256 13.94 -11.60 -16.45
N ILE A 257 14.23 -12.52 -15.54
CA ILE A 257 14.48 -13.93 -15.86
C ILE A 257 13.58 -14.81 -15.00
N GLU A 258 13.29 -16.01 -15.50
CA GLU A 258 12.39 -16.96 -14.83
C GLU A 258 13.18 -17.75 -13.79
N GLY A 259 12.75 -17.69 -12.52
CA GLY A 259 13.39 -18.44 -11.42
C GLY A 259 12.67 -19.73 -11.05
N GLY A 260 11.58 -20.08 -11.74
CA GLY A 260 10.77 -21.27 -11.45
C GLY A 260 9.71 -21.04 -10.37
N ALA A 261 9.32 -22.12 -9.70
CA ALA A 261 8.38 -22.06 -8.58
C ALA A 261 9.08 -21.48 -7.35
N SER A 262 8.40 -20.57 -6.65
CA SER A 262 8.91 -20.04 -5.40
C SER A 262 9.01 -21.14 -4.36
N THR A 263 10.15 -21.23 -3.69
CA THR A 263 10.32 -22.05 -2.48
C THR A 263 9.79 -21.34 -1.23
N THR A 264 9.39 -20.07 -1.35
CA THR A 264 8.87 -19.30 -0.22
C THR A 264 7.49 -19.81 0.17
N GLY A 265 7.30 -20.11 1.46
CA GLY A 265 6.10 -20.73 2.07
C GLY A 265 4.86 -19.82 2.06
N ARG A 266 4.45 -19.36 0.88
CA ARG A 266 3.25 -18.56 0.70
C ARG A 266 2.02 -19.39 1.01
N THR A 267 1.16 -18.83 1.84
CA THR A 267 -0.18 -19.40 2.07
C THR A 267 -0.96 -19.34 0.77
N PRO A 268 -1.51 -20.47 0.28
CA PRO A 268 -2.37 -20.45 -0.89
C PRO A 268 -3.62 -19.64 -0.60
N ILE A 269 -4.12 -18.95 -1.63
CA ILE A 269 -5.36 -18.20 -1.51
C ILE A 269 -6.51 -19.19 -1.45
N GLN A 270 -7.49 -18.93 -0.59
CA GLN A 270 -8.70 -19.74 -0.44
C GLN A 270 -9.78 -19.22 -1.37
N ASN A 271 -10.64 -20.11 -1.86
CA ASN A 271 -11.79 -19.82 -2.72
C ASN A 271 -11.39 -19.14 -4.05
N LEU A 272 -10.29 -19.56 -4.67
CA LEU A 272 -10.03 -19.20 -6.07
C LEU A 272 -10.83 -20.11 -7.01
N PRO A 273 -11.12 -19.64 -8.24
CA PRO A 273 -11.60 -20.51 -9.31
C PRO A 273 -10.64 -21.67 -9.54
N ARG A 274 -11.18 -22.85 -9.88
CA ARG A 274 -10.36 -24.06 -10.10
C ARG A 274 -9.26 -23.84 -11.14
N ALA A 275 -9.57 -23.11 -12.21
CA ALA A 275 -8.63 -22.81 -13.30
C ALA A 275 -7.42 -21.97 -12.86
N TYR A 276 -7.49 -21.31 -11.70
CA TYR A 276 -6.39 -20.47 -11.21
C TYR A 276 -5.34 -21.28 -10.44
N TYR A 277 -5.70 -22.50 -10.02
CA TYR A 277 -4.76 -23.39 -9.37
C TYR A 277 -3.98 -24.22 -10.37
N CYS A 278 -2.73 -24.49 -10.04
CA CYS A 278 -1.92 -25.52 -10.68
C CYS A 278 -2.60 -26.89 -10.46
N PRO A 279 -2.91 -27.67 -11.52
CA PRO A 279 -3.56 -28.98 -11.38
C PRO A 279 -2.82 -29.92 -10.44
N GLU A 280 -1.49 -29.93 -10.53
CA GLU A 280 -0.60 -30.73 -9.69
C GLU A 280 -0.72 -30.32 -8.22
N TYR A 281 -0.81 -29.01 -7.93
CA TYR A 281 -0.99 -28.51 -6.56
C TYR A 281 -2.31 -28.99 -5.94
N LEU A 282 -3.40 -29.03 -6.73
CA LEU A 282 -4.70 -29.53 -6.25
C LEU A 282 -4.65 -31.03 -5.94
N GLU A 283 -3.93 -31.81 -6.74
CA GLU A 283 -3.74 -33.24 -6.50
C GLU A 283 -2.89 -33.47 -5.25
N ASP A 284 -1.79 -32.73 -5.10
CA ASP A 284 -0.94 -32.78 -3.91
C ASP A 284 -1.71 -32.37 -2.64
N ALA A 285 -2.61 -31.37 -2.74
CA ALA A 285 -3.46 -30.93 -1.64
C ALA A 285 -4.46 -32.02 -1.23
N ARG A 286 -5.04 -32.73 -2.21
CA ARG A 286 -5.94 -33.88 -2.00
C ARG A 286 -5.23 -35.05 -1.30
N LEU A 287 -3.93 -35.22 -1.56
CA LEU A 287 -3.08 -36.23 -0.92
C LEU A 287 -2.52 -35.78 0.44
N GLY A 288 -2.71 -34.51 0.82
CA GLY A 288 -2.22 -33.93 2.07
C GLY A 288 -0.73 -33.60 2.06
N TRP A 289 -0.09 -33.49 0.89
CA TRP A 289 1.33 -33.13 0.76
C TRP A 289 1.57 -31.63 0.83
N VAL A 290 0.59 -30.84 0.41
CA VAL A 290 0.57 -29.38 0.52
C VAL A 290 -0.72 -28.93 1.24
N PRO A 291 -0.79 -27.67 1.73
CA PRO A 291 -1.98 -27.19 2.42
C PRO A 291 -3.26 -27.28 1.56
N GLU A 292 -4.35 -27.72 2.17
CA GLU A 292 -5.66 -27.81 1.52
C GLU A 292 -6.23 -26.42 1.18
N VAL A 293 -6.96 -26.35 0.07
CA VAL A 293 -7.62 -25.14 -0.41
C VAL A 293 -9.09 -25.39 -0.72
N SER A 294 -9.94 -24.45 -0.31
CA SER A 294 -11.32 -24.39 -0.78
C SER A 294 -11.34 -23.80 -2.20
N VAL A 295 -12.09 -24.42 -3.11
CA VAL A 295 -12.22 -23.96 -4.50
C VAL A 295 -13.58 -23.30 -4.68
N ALA A 296 -13.61 -22.12 -5.30
CA ALA A 296 -14.87 -21.42 -5.57
C ALA A 296 -15.68 -22.11 -6.68
N GLU A 297 -17.00 -22.07 -6.54
CA GLU A 297 -17.92 -22.47 -7.61
C GLU A 297 -17.93 -21.40 -8.71
N GLY A 298 -17.60 -21.79 -9.94
CA GLY A 298 -17.62 -20.91 -11.11
C GLY A 298 -16.54 -21.22 -12.15
N GLU A 299 -16.82 -20.83 -13.40
CA GLU A 299 -15.93 -20.99 -14.55
C GLU A 299 -15.28 -19.65 -14.89
N LEU A 300 -14.37 -19.16 -14.06
CA LEU A 300 -13.43 -18.14 -14.51
C LEU A 300 -12.27 -18.84 -15.23
N VAL A 301 -12.02 -18.42 -16.47
CA VAL A 301 -10.91 -18.90 -17.29
C VAL A 301 -9.78 -17.89 -17.29
N ILE A 302 -8.55 -18.37 -17.47
CA ILE A 302 -7.39 -17.48 -17.65
C ILE A 302 -7.43 -16.98 -19.10
N PRO A 303 -7.44 -15.66 -19.35
CA PRO A 303 -7.40 -15.11 -20.70
C PRO A 303 -6.17 -15.61 -21.46
N LYS A 304 -6.37 -15.93 -22.75
CA LYS A 304 -5.33 -16.44 -23.64
C LYS A 304 -4.97 -15.45 -24.74
#